data_AF-A0A970D687-F1
#
_entry.id   AF-A0A970D687-F1
#
_cell.length_a   1.000
_cell.length_b   1.000
_cell.length_c   1.000
_cell.angle_alpha   90.00
_cell.angle_beta   90.00
_cell.angle_gamma   90.00
#
_symmetry.space_group_name_H-M   'P 1'
#
loop_
_entity.id
_entity.type
_entity.pdbx_description
1 polymer ?
#
loop_
_entity_poly.entity_id
_entity_poly.type
_entity_poly.pdbx_seq_one_letter_code
_entity_poly.pdbx_strand_id
1 'polypeptide(L)'
;MIRKKAVSIFLISLLLGFSSPIFAVSPFEVSIDSDENVEVISEAVDETSQYNPLDQIEEAYLENLTEEEIELIRMKLLPIYYPQLKLCKERKAPYTGDKGGKEASIRLCKSFFPNVKPSQFSKDFGNIDHMLRWARRIRKDADYVEMIQACKVGDVVLNGPDSPKDIENNMICMMTKGPYFHATLVTHVSPPVMIEAMGITGYSGDSTKDQIRMVMWFEEFSHYGRFRIVRPTQGMPEAEAQRIINKALSYAYQQLGKPYDYAFTDKDNDGAFYCSELVYKAYKSAGLSIANKDPKRDGLVRALQSVIDSLQPKDRFKLSDEIVQFTTEYMSNPDFDKLQKFLIYTVIPQCAVFDKAFPDKKAYDRLNRTVNLIKADKAMPNYKKASQQYKADKASGRFKTPFGIGFVREKAAKLRIANAIRKDVNKIVQMAGVSKKEFLKIAFQLFMPIYKHTNSIGELVGGLARQQNVELPAGIDTVMEIIDWVNDRREVVADWPLIGKPLSKLMPGSAEGLVSDDFTSPTDLAFPGKDKIIIDWPK
;
A
#
# COMPACT_ATOMS: atom_id res chain seq x y z
N MET A 1 -13.48 16.52 3.06
CA MET A 1 -13.56 15.08 3.38
C MET A 1 -12.27 14.31 3.05
N ILE A 2 -11.79 14.27 1.79
CA ILE A 2 -10.63 13.43 1.40
C ILE A 2 -9.38 13.68 2.26
N ARG A 3 -9.05 14.96 2.55
CA ARG A 3 -7.94 15.37 3.45
C ARG A 3 -8.09 15.01 4.95
N LYS A 4 -8.94 14.05 5.33
CA LYS A 4 -8.97 13.42 6.66
C LYS A 4 -8.73 11.91 6.62
N LYS A 5 -8.48 11.34 5.42
CA LYS A 5 -8.46 9.89 5.21
C LYS A 5 -7.05 9.28 5.26
N ALA A 6 -6.02 9.95 4.75
CA ALA A 6 -4.68 9.34 4.67
C ALA A 6 -3.94 9.30 6.02
N VAL A 7 -4.01 10.38 6.81
CA VAL A 7 -3.35 10.45 8.14
C VAL A 7 -4.04 9.53 9.14
N SER A 8 -5.34 9.31 8.97
CA SER A 8 -6.09 8.28 9.69
C SER A 8 -5.46 6.89 9.55
N ILE A 9 -5.24 6.41 8.33
CA ILE A 9 -4.57 5.12 8.08
C ILE A 9 -3.15 5.17 8.67
N PHE A 10 -2.41 6.22 8.39
CA PHE A 10 -0.98 6.23 8.66
C PHE A 10 -0.61 6.45 10.15
N LEU A 11 -1.48 7.07 10.96
CA LEU A 11 -1.34 7.05 12.43
C LEU A 11 -1.62 5.65 13.00
N ILE A 12 -2.56 4.91 12.42
CA ILE A 12 -2.78 3.49 12.73
C ILE A 12 -1.52 2.70 12.34
N SER A 13 -0.97 2.90 11.13
CA SER A 13 0.29 2.30 10.68
C SER A 13 1.47 2.64 11.61
N LEU A 14 1.61 3.87 12.10
CA LEU A 14 2.72 4.26 12.98
C LEU A 14 2.65 3.62 14.36
N LEU A 15 1.45 3.45 14.90
CA LEU A 15 1.25 2.99 16.27
C LEU A 15 1.09 1.46 16.35
N LEU A 16 0.67 0.81 15.26
CA LEU A 16 0.22 -0.58 15.21
C LEU A 16 0.75 -1.41 14.05
N GLY A 17 1.50 -0.80 13.12
CA GLY A 17 1.77 -1.28 11.76
C GLY A 17 1.57 -2.76 11.50
N PHE A 18 0.50 -3.10 10.78
CA PHE A 18 0.32 -4.31 9.96
C PHE A 18 -1.08 -4.30 9.30
N SER A 19 -1.24 -5.08 8.22
CA SER A 19 -2.53 -5.64 7.75
C SER A 19 -2.25 -6.95 6.96
N SER A 20 -3.28 -7.61 6.40
CA SER A 20 -3.37 -8.98 5.79
C SER A 20 -4.28 -9.96 6.56
N PRO A 21 -5.56 -10.15 6.18
CA PRO A 21 -6.44 -11.24 6.62
C PRO A 21 -6.35 -12.51 5.74
N ILE A 22 -6.68 -13.68 6.32
CA ILE A 22 -6.97 -14.97 5.66
C ILE A 22 -7.98 -15.73 6.53
N PHE A 23 -8.90 -16.48 5.91
CA PHE A 23 -9.67 -17.56 6.56
C PHE A 23 -9.57 -18.86 5.75
N ALA A 24 -9.59 -19.99 6.48
CA ALA A 24 -9.95 -21.34 6.04
C ALA A 24 -9.20 -21.97 4.83
N VAL A 25 -8.27 -22.87 5.13
CA VAL A 25 -7.88 -23.96 4.21
C VAL A 25 -9.09 -24.88 3.99
N SER A 26 -9.36 -25.27 2.73
CA SER A 26 -10.30 -26.34 2.40
C SER A 26 -9.52 -27.66 2.17
N PRO A 27 -9.94 -28.79 2.77
CA PRO A 27 -9.15 -30.03 2.75
C PRO A 27 -9.37 -30.85 1.47
N PHE A 28 -8.91 -30.32 0.33
CA PHE A 28 -8.81 -31.05 -0.93
C PHE A 28 -7.48 -30.76 -1.62
N GLU A 29 -6.45 -31.49 -1.19
CA GLU A 29 -5.29 -31.74 -2.07
C GLU A 29 -5.78 -32.56 -3.27
N VAL A 30 -5.71 -31.95 -4.45
CA VAL A 30 -5.57 -32.70 -5.70
C VAL A 30 -4.25 -32.27 -6.29
N SER A 31 -3.26 -33.16 -6.20
CA SER A 31 -2.01 -33.04 -6.94
C SER A 31 -2.32 -33.13 -8.44
N ILE A 32 -2.34 -31.99 -9.11
CA ILE A 32 -2.32 -31.93 -10.58
C ILE A 32 -0.84 -31.93 -10.98
N ASP A 33 -0.45 -32.94 -11.77
CA ASP A 33 0.94 -33.10 -12.20
C ASP A 33 1.41 -31.93 -13.07
N SER A 34 2.69 -31.56 -12.89
CA SER A 34 3.23 -30.31 -13.41
C SER A 34 3.78 -30.44 -14.84
N ASP A 35 2.94 -30.84 -15.80
CA ASP A 35 3.35 -30.92 -17.23
C ASP A 35 2.24 -30.68 -18.28
N GLU A 36 1.00 -30.34 -17.89
CA GLU A 36 -0.02 -29.94 -18.89
C GLU A 36 0.21 -28.50 -19.39
N ASN A 37 0.48 -28.38 -20.70
CA ASN A 37 0.72 -27.10 -21.36
C ASN A 37 -0.55 -26.23 -21.36
N VAL A 38 -0.49 -25.09 -20.67
CA VAL A 38 -1.50 -24.04 -20.82
C VAL A 38 -1.30 -23.38 -22.19
N GLU A 39 -2.05 -23.83 -23.20
CA GLU A 39 -2.22 -23.09 -24.45
C GLU A 39 -2.94 -21.76 -24.16
N VAL A 40 -2.13 -20.74 -23.87
CA VAL A 40 -2.54 -19.35 -24.02
C VAL A 40 -2.76 -19.13 -25.52
N ILE A 41 -4.00 -18.91 -25.93
CA ILE A 41 -4.35 -18.56 -27.31
C ILE A 41 -3.90 -17.11 -27.57
N SER A 42 -2.59 -16.91 -27.67
CA SER A 42 -1.98 -15.68 -28.14
C SER A 42 -2.00 -15.68 -29.67
N GLU A 43 -3.13 -15.29 -30.26
CA GLU A 43 -3.11 -14.81 -31.65
C GLU A 43 -2.25 -13.54 -31.70
N ALA A 44 -0.97 -13.71 -32.01
CA ALA A 44 -0.04 -12.64 -32.25
C ALA A 44 -0.42 -11.96 -33.59
N VAL A 45 -1.21 -10.89 -33.49
CA VAL A 45 -1.61 -10.08 -34.63
C VAL A 45 -0.39 -9.39 -35.22
N ASP A 46 -0.06 -9.69 -36.48
CA ASP A 46 1.05 -9.09 -37.21
C ASP A 46 0.82 -7.57 -37.40
N GLU A 47 1.55 -6.79 -36.61
CA GLU A 47 1.48 -5.32 -36.58
C GLU A 47 2.01 -4.63 -37.84
N THR A 48 2.58 -5.36 -38.82
CA THR A 48 3.06 -4.77 -40.07
C THR A 48 1.95 -4.56 -41.11
N SER A 49 0.76 -5.10 -40.89
CA SER A 49 -0.39 -5.01 -41.79
C SER A 49 -1.28 -3.77 -41.52
N GLN A 50 -2.02 -3.29 -42.53
CA GLN A 50 -3.10 -2.32 -42.35
C GLN A 50 -4.35 -3.01 -41.75
N TYR A 51 -4.20 -3.53 -40.53
CA TYR A 51 -5.22 -4.32 -39.83
C TYR A 51 -6.45 -3.48 -39.45
N ASN A 52 -7.62 -3.82 -40.01
CA ASN A 52 -8.91 -3.27 -39.63
C ASN A 52 -9.60 -4.22 -38.63
N PRO A 53 -9.87 -3.80 -37.37
CA PRO A 53 -10.49 -4.67 -36.36
C PRO A 53 -11.88 -5.22 -36.71
N LEU A 54 -12.53 -4.68 -37.73
CA LEU A 54 -13.83 -5.17 -38.20
C LEU A 54 -13.72 -6.44 -39.07
N ASP A 55 -12.55 -6.72 -39.66
CA ASP A 55 -12.36 -7.86 -40.58
C ASP A 55 -12.44 -9.22 -39.85
N GLN A 56 -12.38 -9.22 -38.52
CA GLN A 56 -12.58 -10.39 -37.65
C GLN A 56 -14.04 -10.54 -37.15
N ILE A 57 -14.96 -9.68 -37.58
CA ILE A 57 -16.35 -9.66 -37.10
C ILE A 57 -17.27 -10.10 -38.24
N GLU A 58 -18.02 -11.20 -38.07
CA GLU A 58 -18.98 -11.65 -39.10
C GLU A 58 -19.98 -10.52 -39.42
N GLU A 59 -20.29 -10.34 -40.71
CA GLU A 59 -21.05 -9.18 -41.22
C GLU A 59 -22.42 -9.00 -40.52
N ALA A 60 -23.11 -10.11 -40.21
CA ALA A 60 -24.37 -10.13 -39.47
C ALA A 60 -24.28 -9.57 -38.02
N TYR A 61 -23.10 -9.54 -37.40
CA TYR A 61 -22.89 -8.86 -36.13
C TYR A 61 -22.72 -7.34 -36.30
N LEU A 62 -22.17 -6.88 -37.43
CA LEU A 62 -21.95 -5.46 -37.73
C LEU A 62 -23.27 -4.74 -38.01
N GLU A 63 -24.25 -5.39 -38.65
CA GLU A 63 -25.60 -4.85 -38.90
C GLU A 63 -26.32 -4.38 -37.62
N ASN A 64 -25.96 -4.93 -36.45
CA ASN A 64 -26.56 -4.56 -35.17
C ASN A 64 -25.91 -3.35 -34.48
N LEU A 65 -24.92 -2.71 -35.10
CA LEU A 65 -24.16 -1.60 -34.51
C LEU A 65 -24.64 -0.24 -35.02
N THR A 66 -24.53 0.77 -34.15
CA THR A 66 -24.59 2.18 -34.58
C THR A 66 -23.23 2.62 -35.14
N GLU A 67 -23.23 3.66 -35.97
CA GLU A 67 -21.98 4.27 -36.50
C GLU A 67 -20.98 4.64 -35.39
N GLU A 68 -21.49 5.10 -34.24
CA GLU A 68 -20.67 5.40 -33.05
C GLU A 68 -20.05 4.13 -32.43
N GLU A 69 -20.75 3.00 -32.38
CA GLU A 69 -20.18 1.75 -31.88
C GLU A 69 -19.13 1.19 -32.84
N ILE A 70 -19.33 1.35 -34.16
CA ILE A 70 -18.34 1.00 -35.20
C ILE A 70 -17.10 1.90 -35.10
N GLU A 71 -17.27 3.21 -34.89
CA GLU A 71 -16.19 4.15 -34.58
C GLU A 71 -15.39 3.69 -33.35
N LEU A 72 -16.07 3.42 -32.24
CA LEU A 72 -15.42 3.04 -30.98
C LEU A 72 -14.69 1.67 -31.05
N ILE A 73 -15.15 0.73 -31.87
CA ILE A 73 -14.42 -0.53 -32.15
C ILE A 73 -13.18 -0.24 -33.01
N ARG A 74 -13.30 0.56 -34.08
CA ARG A 74 -12.14 0.98 -34.91
C ARG A 74 -11.08 1.73 -34.09
N MET A 75 -11.50 2.55 -33.13
CA MET A 75 -10.62 3.24 -32.18
C MET A 75 -10.01 2.32 -31.10
N LYS A 76 -10.30 1.01 -31.09
CA LYS A 76 -9.90 0.04 -30.05
C LYS A 76 -10.34 0.43 -28.63
N LEU A 77 -11.47 1.14 -28.50
CA LEU A 77 -12.09 1.54 -27.23
C LEU A 77 -13.25 0.61 -26.80
N LEU A 78 -13.76 -0.19 -27.74
CA LEU A 78 -14.64 -1.33 -27.53
C LEU A 78 -14.00 -2.59 -28.15
N PRO A 79 -14.22 -3.79 -27.57
CA PRO A 79 -13.61 -5.02 -28.07
C PRO A 79 -14.29 -5.56 -29.32
N ILE A 80 -13.56 -6.34 -30.12
CA ILE A 80 -14.10 -7.01 -31.32
C ILE A 80 -15.30 -7.93 -31.00
N TYR A 81 -15.39 -8.47 -29.77
CA TYR A 81 -16.51 -9.28 -29.30
C TYR A 81 -17.71 -8.46 -28.77
N TYR A 82 -17.61 -7.13 -28.68
CA TYR A 82 -18.71 -6.24 -28.25
C TYR A 82 -20.04 -6.47 -29.01
N PRO A 83 -20.06 -6.67 -30.34
CA PRO A 83 -21.31 -6.86 -31.08
C PRO A 83 -22.06 -8.13 -30.66
N GLN A 84 -21.33 -9.21 -30.38
CA GLN A 84 -21.88 -10.47 -29.89
C GLN A 84 -22.45 -10.30 -28.47
N LEU A 85 -21.74 -9.57 -27.59
CA LEU A 85 -22.25 -9.18 -26.27
C LEU A 85 -23.50 -8.31 -26.35
N LYS A 86 -23.58 -7.43 -27.35
CA LYS A 86 -24.73 -6.55 -27.60
C LYS A 86 -25.97 -7.36 -28.03
N LEU A 87 -25.86 -8.23 -29.04
CA LEU A 87 -26.96 -9.14 -29.43
C LEU A 87 -27.43 -9.97 -28.23
N CYS A 88 -26.48 -10.50 -27.44
CA CYS A 88 -26.79 -11.27 -26.24
C CYS A 88 -27.57 -10.46 -25.21
N LYS A 89 -27.14 -9.23 -24.91
CA LYS A 89 -27.88 -8.32 -24.00
C LYS A 89 -29.27 -7.97 -24.55
N GLU A 90 -29.38 -7.75 -25.86
CA GLU A 90 -30.62 -7.34 -26.55
C GLU A 90 -31.59 -8.49 -26.82
N ARG A 91 -31.26 -9.73 -26.42
CA ARG A 91 -32.06 -10.96 -26.64
C ARG A 91 -32.31 -11.30 -28.11
N LYS A 92 -31.43 -10.84 -29.01
CA LYS A 92 -31.46 -11.13 -30.44
C LYS A 92 -30.82 -12.49 -30.72
N ALA A 93 -31.19 -13.13 -31.83
CA ALA A 93 -30.67 -14.45 -32.18
C ALA A 93 -29.12 -14.42 -32.29
N PRO A 94 -28.40 -15.49 -31.87
CA PRO A 94 -28.90 -16.77 -31.32
C PRO A 94 -29.31 -16.72 -29.84
N TYR A 95 -29.18 -15.58 -29.17
CA TYR A 95 -29.32 -15.41 -27.71
C TYR A 95 -30.76 -15.09 -27.26
N THR A 96 -31.74 -15.89 -27.67
CA THR A 96 -33.14 -15.67 -27.30
C THR A 96 -33.50 -16.24 -25.92
N GLY A 97 -34.57 -15.72 -25.31
CA GLY A 97 -35.05 -16.18 -24.00
C GLY A 97 -34.03 -15.98 -22.87
N ASP A 98 -33.82 -17.02 -22.06
CA ASP A 98 -32.88 -17.01 -20.92
C ASP A 98 -31.40 -17.09 -21.33
N LYS A 99 -31.13 -17.36 -22.61
CA LYS A 99 -29.79 -17.26 -23.21
C LYS A 99 -29.40 -15.80 -23.53
N GLY A 100 -30.28 -14.84 -23.29
CA GLY A 100 -30.04 -13.41 -23.49
C GLY A 100 -30.56 -12.51 -22.36
N GLY A 101 -30.10 -11.26 -22.39
CA GLY A 101 -30.24 -10.28 -21.32
C GLY A 101 -28.89 -9.97 -20.66
N LYS A 102 -28.87 -8.98 -19.76
CA LYS A 102 -27.62 -8.45 -19.15
C LYS A 102 -26.74 -9.55 -18.53
N GLU A 103 -27.33 -10.41 -17.70
CA GLU A 103 -26.57 -11.46 -16.99
C GLU A 103 -26.09 -12.57 -17.93
N ALA A 104 -26.78 -12.81 -19.05
CA ALA A 104 -26.29 -13.73 -20.08
C ALA A 104 -25.10 -13.13 -20.84
N SER A 105 -25.16 -11.84 -21.17
CA SER A 105 -24.06 -11.09 -21.81
C SER A 105 -22.80 -11.05 -20.91
N ILE A 106 -22.96 -10.85 -19.60
CA ILE A 106 -21.85 -10.92 -18.63
C ILE A 106 -21.25 -12.33 -18.59
N ARG A 107 -22.06 -13.40 -18.56
CA ARG A 107 -21.56 -14.78 -18.61
C ARG A 107 -20.85 -15.11 -19.93
N LEU A 108 -21.39 -14.66 -21.05
CA LEU A 108 -20.77 -14.80 -22.37
C LEU A 108 -19.39 -14.11 -22.40
N CYS A 109 -19.30 -12.87 -21.92
CA CYS A 109 -18.03 -12.15 -21.82
C CYS A 109 -16.99 -12.86 -20.92
N LYS A 110 -17.43 -13.52 -19.84
CA LYS A 110 -16.54 -14.32 -18.98
C LYS A 110 -16.12 -15.64 -19.64
N SER A 111 -16.94 -16.22 -20.52
CA SER A 111 -16.62 -17.46 -21.24
C SER A 111 -15.48 -17.32 -22.26
N PHE A 112 -15.14 -16.11 -22.69
CA PHE A 112 -13.93 -15.84 -23.49
C PHE A 112 -12.62 -16.02 -22.70
N PHE A 113 -12.70 -16.20 -21.37
CA PHE A 113 -11.56 -16.44 -20.48
C PHE A 113 -11.75 -17.78 -19.74
N PRO A 114 -11.77 -18.92 -20.44
CA PRO A 114 -12.25 -20.21 -19.91
C PRO A 114 -11.45 -20.73 -18.70
N ASN A 115 -10.18 -20.34 -18.59
CA ASN A 115 -9.27 -20.74 -17.51
C ASN A 115 -9.49 -19.97 -16.20
N VAL A 116 -10.57 -19.17 -16.09
CA VAL A 116 -10.82 -18.24 -14.99
C VAL A 116 -12.17 -18.51 -14.34
N LYS A 117 -12.16 -18.75 -13.03
CA LYS A 117 -13.35 -19.09 -12.24
C LYS A 117 -14.26 -17.85 -12.09
N PRO A 118 -15.60 -18.00 -12.02
CA PRO A 118 -16.52 -16.86 -11.94
C PRO A 118 -16.25 -15.84 -10.81
N SER A 119 -15.61 -16.27 -9.71
CA SER A 119 -15.20 -15.45 -8.56
C SER A 119 -13.87 -14.70 -8.74
N GLN A 120 -13.06 -15.06 -9.74
CA GLN A 120 -11.74 -14.47 -10.03
C GLN A 120 -11.80 -13.30 -11.02
N PHE A 121 -12.99 -12.82 -11.35
CA PHE A 121 -13.22 -11.62 -12.17
C PHE A 121 -13.69 -10.47 -11.29
N SER A 122 -13.29 -9.24 -11.61
CA SER A 122 -13.82 -8.01 -11.01
C SER A 122 -15.35 -7.92 -11.10
N LYS A 123 -15.95 -7.09 -10.23
CA LYS A 123 -17.40 -6.94 -10.14
C LYS A 123 -18.07 -6.50 -11.44
N ASP A 124 -17.50 -5.53 -12.16
CA ASP A 124 -18.07 -5.03 -13.40
C ASP A 124 -17.51 -5.73 -14.65
N PHE A 125 -16.72 -6.81 -14.51
CA PHE A 125 -16.19 -7.57 -15.64
C PHE A 125 -17.32 -8.06 -16.58
N GLY A 126 -17.25 -7.68 -17.86
CA GLY A 126 -18.28 -7.96 -18.86
C GLY A 126 -19.49 -7.01 -18.84
N ASN A 127 -19.49 -5.96 -18.02
CA ASN A 127 -20.56 -4.97 -17.97
C ASN A 127 -20.50 -4.03 -19.19
N ILE A 128 -21.17 -4.45 -20.27
CA ILE A 128 -21.28 -3.74 -21.55
C ILE A 128 -21.77 -2.28 -21.43
N ASP A 129 -22.59 -1.96 -20.43
CA ASP A 129 -23.00 -0.57 -20.16
C ASP A 129 -21.85 0.30 -19.62
N HIS A 130 -20.84 -0.31 -19.00
CA HIS A 130 -19.66 0.39 -18.49
C HIS A 130 -18.63 0.56 -19.62
N MET A 131 -18.43 -0.48 -20.45
CA MET A 131 -17.65 -0.42 -21.69
C MET A 131 -18.07 0.78 -22.56
N LEU A 132 -19.36 0.85 -22.93
CA LEU A 132 -19.88 1.88 -23.84
C LEU A 132 -19.83 3.29 -23.24
N ARG A 133 -20.13 3.45 -21.93
CA ARG A 133 -20.03 4.77 -21.27
C ARG A 133 -18.58 5.23 -21.13
N TRP A 134 -17.64 4.32 -20.87
CA TRP A 134 -16.21 4.64 -20.82
C TRP A 134 -15.69 5.03 -22.21
N ALA A 135 -15.99 4.24 -23.24
CA ALA A 135 -15.53 4.48 -24.60
C ALA A 135 -16.03 5.85 -25.14
N ARG A 136 -17.32 6.15 -24.96
CA ARG A 136 -17.93 7.46 -25.28
C ARG A 136 -17.30 8.63 -24.55
N ARG A 137 -16.79 8.43 -23.33
CA ARG A 137 -16.12 9.45 -22.50
C ARG A 137 -14.69 9.71 -22.96
N ILE A 138 -13.95 8.65 -23.33
CA ILE A 138 -12.52 8.73 -23.65
C ILE A 138 -12.24 9.10 -25.11
N ARG A 139 -13.13 8.80 -26.08
CA ARG A 139 -12.90 9.04 -27.53
C ARG A 139 -12.58 10.48 -27.97
N LYS A 140 -12.66 11.48 -27.08
CA LYS A 140 -12.31 12.89 -27.35
C LYS A 140 -10.94 13.31 -26.80
N ASP A 141 -10.28 12.44 -26.04
CA ASP A 141 -8.95 12.65 -25.47
C ASP A 141 -7.93 11.88 -26.29
N ALA A 142 -7.29 12.56 -27.25
CA ALA A 142 -6.43 11.90 -28.24
C ALA A 142 -5.21 11.21 -27.59
N ASP A 143 -4.64 11.81 -26.53
CA ASP A 143 -3.49 11.26 -25.81
C ASP A 143 -3.89 10.01 -24.99
N TYR A 144 -5.10 9.98 -24.42
CA TYR A 144 -5.64 8.80 -23.73
C TYR A 144 -5.93 7.68 -24.73
N VAL A 145 -6.52 8.02 -25.89
CA VAL A 145 -6.78 7.05 -26.98
C VAL A 145 -5.47 6.46 -27.49
N GLU A 146 -4.43 7.27 -27.73
CA GLU A 146 -3.10 6.81 -28.12
C GLU A 146 -2.50 5.86 -27.08
N MET A 147 -2.55 6.22 -25.78
CA MET A 147 -2.08 5.35 -24.70
C MET A 147 -2.80 3.98 -24.72
N ILE A 148 -4.12 3.96 -24.83
CA ILE A 148 -4.92 2.72 -24.83
C ILE A 148 -4.62 1.86 -26.07
N GLN A 149 -4.41 2.49 -27.23
CA GLN A 149 -4.03 1.81 -28.47
C GLN A 149 -2.59 1.27 -28.45
N ALA A 150 -1.70 1.87 -27.66
CA ALA A 150 -0.31 1.48 -27.53
C ALA A 150 -0.06 0.32 -26.53
N CYS A 151 -1.05 -0.05 -25.71
CA CYS A 151 -1.01 -1.23 -24.84
C CYS A 151 -0.77 -2.53 -25.63
N LYS A 152 0.19 -3.34 -25.18
CA LYS A 152 0.46 -4.70 -25.67
C LYS A 152 0.29 -5.75 -24.59
N VAL A 153 0.09 -7.00 -25.00
CA VAL A 153 0.09 -8.16 -24.09
C VAL A 153 1.45 -8.26 -23.39
N GLY A 154 1.43 -8.44 -22.07
CA GLY A 154 2.61 -8.42 -21.20
C GLY A 154 3.03 -7.03 -20.70
N ASP A 155 2.46 -5.93 -21.20
CA ASP A 155 2.76 -4.61 -20.65
C ASP A 155 2.32 -4.49 -19.18
N VAL A 156 3.05 -3.67 -18.44
CA VAL A 156 2.74 -3.30 -17.06
C VAL A 156 2.09 -1.93 -17.05
N VAL A 157 0.87 -1.83 -16.53
CA VAL A 157 0.18 -0.56 -16.32
C VAL A 157 0.34 -0.15 -14.86
N LEU A 158 0.87 1.05 -14.64
CA LEU A 158 1.03 1.67 -13.33
C LEU A 158 0.06 2.85 -13.22
N ASN A 159 -0.57 2.99 -12.05
CA ASN A 159 -1.64 3.97 -11.82
C ASN A 159 -1.34 4.80 -10.55
N GLY A 160 -1.61 6.10 -10.63
CA GLY A 160 -1.21 7.13 -9.69
C GLY A 160 -2.13 8.35 -9.73
N PRO A 161 -1.99 9.32 -8.83
CA PRO A 161 -2.72 10.59 -8.92
C PRO A 161 -2.05 11.49 -9.98
N ASP A 162 -2.86 12.29 -10.66
CA ASP A 162 -2.39 13.29 -11.63
C ASP A 162 -1.63 14.44 -10.95
N SER A 163 -2.25 15.03 -9.91
CA SER A 163 -1.80 16.24 -9.26
C SER A 163 -0.73 15.99 -8.18
N PRO A 164 0.31 16.85 -8.07
CA PRO A 164 1.32 16.75 -7.01
C PRO A 164 0.73 16.72 -5.59
N LYS A 165 -0.34 17.51 -5.38
CA LYS A 165 -1.06 17.56 -4.09
C LYS A 165 -1.71 16.23 -3.73
N ASP A 166 -2.23 15.51 -4.71
CA ASP A 166 -2.92 14.23 -4.46
C ASP A 166 -1.94 13.04 -4.45
N ILE A 167 -0.76 13.17 -5.10
CA ILE A 167 0.43 12.34 -4.85
C ILE A 167 0.86 12.48 -3.37
N GLU A 168 1.06 13.71 -2.86
CA GLU A 168 1.40 13.96 -1.46
C GLU A 168 0.36 13.46 -0.45
N ASN A 169 -0.92 13.37 -0.85
CA ASN A 169 -2.02 12.90 0.02
C ASN A 169 -2.34 11.40 -0.18
N ASN A 170 -1.69 10.70 -1.11
CA ASN A 170 -1.85 9.25 -1.28
C ASN A 170 -0.82 8.51 -0.43
N MET A 171 -1.29 7.56 0.39
CA MET A 171 -0.43 6.85 1.35
C MET A 171 0.66 5.99 0.67
N ILE A 172 0.34 5.28 -0.41
CA ILE A 172 1.33 4.44 -1.11
C ILE A 172 2.37 5.33 -1.79
N CYS A 173 1.94 6.41 -2.43
CA CYS A 173 2.81 7.40 -3.05
C CYS A 173 3.76 8.06 -2.04
N MET A 174 3.25 8.45 -0.86
CA MET A 174 4.04 8.99 0.24
C MET A 174 5.05 7.95 0.80
N MET A 175 4.63 6.70 1.01
CA MET A 175 5.49 5.67 1.59
C MET A 175 6.60 5.20 0.64
N THR A 176 6.32 5.16 -0.66
CA THR A 176 7.24 4.74 -1.73
C THR A 176 7.93 5.93 -2.41
N LYS A 177 7.65 7.16 -1.95
CA LYS A 177 8.14 8.46 -2.46
C LYS A 177 8.09 8.56 -4.00
N GLY A 178 7.01 8.08 -4.60
CA GLY A 178 6.80 8.05 -6.04
C GLY A 178 5.34 8.26 -6.42
N PRO A 179 5.03 8.53 -7.70
CA PRO A 179 3.70 8.98 -8.10
C PRO A 179 2.67 7.85 -8.27
N TYR A 180 3.08 6.57 -8.25
CA TYR A 180 2.20 5.42 -8.50
C TYR A 180 1.80 4.70 -7.20
N PHE A 181 0.54 4.27 -7.11
CA PHE A 181 0.01 3.49 -5.98
C PHE A 181 -0.47 2.08 -6.38
N HIS A 182 -0.62 1.78 -7.68
CA HIS A 182 -1.11 0.49 -8.17
C HIS A 182 -0.33 0.02 -9.40
N ALA A 183 -0.37 -1.29 -9.66
CA ALA A 183 0.29 -1.96 -10.79
C ALA A 183 -0.53 -3.17 -11.27
N THR A 184 -0.68 -3.32 -12.59
CA THR A 184 -1.42 -4.43 -13.21
C THR A 184 -0.67 -4.99 -14.43
N LEU A 185 -0.93 -6.24 -14.80
CA LEU A 185 -0.31 -6.92 -15.94
C LEU A 185 -1.33 -7.11 -17.06
N VAL A 186 -1.08 -6.55 -18.24
CA VAL A 186 -1.95 -6.69 -19.42
C VAL A 186 -1.87 -8.11 -19.98
N THR A 187 -3.00 -8.79 -20.09
CA THR A 187 -3.09 -10.17 -20.62
C THR A 187 -3.74 -10.24 -22.00
N HIS A 188 -4.64 -9.31 -22.32
CA HIS A 188 -5.29 -9.17 -23.63
C HIS A 188 -5.36 -7.69 -24.02
N VAL A 189 -5.61 -7.37 -25.29
CA VAL A 189 -5.60 -6.00 -25.84
C VAL A 189 -6.79 -5.72 -26.76
N SER A 190 -6.92 -4.45 -27.18
CA SER A 190 -8.00 -3.94 -28.04
C SER A 190 -9.43 -4.14 -27.47
N PRO A 191 -9.77 -3.56 -26.30
CA PRO A 191 -8.95 -2.77 -25.38
C PRO A 191 -8.33 -3.67 -24.28
N PRO A 192 -7.43 -3.16 -23.41
CA PRO A 192 -6.69 -4.00 -22.48
C PRO A 192 -7.56 -4.72 -21.43
N VAL A 193 -7.24 -5.98 -21.18
CA VAL A 193 -7.73 -6.74 -20.03
C VAL A 193 -6.52 -7.16 -19.21
N MET A 194 -6.58 -7.00 -17.89
CA MET A 194 -5.43 -7.20 -17.01
C MET A 194 -5.69 -8.23 -15.92
N ILE A 195 -4.61 -8.74 -15.33
CA ILE A 195 -4.61 -9.33 -13.99
C ILE A 195 -4.07 -8.29 -13.01
N GLU A 196 -4.74 -8.15 -11.86
CA GLU A 196 -4.33 -7.31 -10.74
C GLU A 196 -4.41 -8.09 -9.42
N ALA A 197 -3.62 -7.67 -8.43
CA ALA A 197 -3.95 -7.94 -7.03
C ALA A 197 -4.65 -6.70 -6.46
N MET A 198 -5.91 -6.82 -6.03
CA MET A 198 -6.70 -5.69 -5.54
C MET A 198 -7.00 -5.83 -4.05
N GLY A 199 -6.51 -4.88 -3.24
CA GLY A 199 -6.79 -4.85 -1.80
C GLY A 199 -8.18 -4.30 -1.45
N ILE A 200 -8.50 -4.32 -0.16
CA ILE A 200 -9.74 -3.82 0.46
C ILE A 200 -10.00 -2.31 0.22
N THR A 201 -8.99 -1.57 -0.25
CA THR A 201 -9.10 -0.18 -0.73
C THR A 201 -9.91 -0.06 -2.03
N GLY A 202 -10.18 -1.16 -2.72
CA GLY A 202 -11.17 -1.25 -3.80
C GLY A 202 -12.59 -0.93 -3.32
N TYR A 203 -13.55 -0.91 -4.26
CA TYR A 203 -14.93 -0.51 -3.96
C TYR A 203 -15.55 -1.39 -2.85
N SER A 204 -16.13 -0.77 -1.82
CA SER A 204 -16.52 -1.48 -0.60
C SER A 204 -17.58 -2.57 -0.82
N GLY A 205 -18.49 -2.36 -1.77
CA GLY A 205 -19.50 -3.33 -2.22
C GLY A 205 -19.07 -4.17 -3.43
N ASP A 206 -17.77 -4.43 -3.58
CA ASP A 206 -17.19 -5.46 -4.44
C ASP A 206 -16.87 -6.70 -3.60
N SER A 207 -17.38 -7.87 -4.00
CA SER A 207 -17.13 -9.16 -3.36
C SER A 207 -15.87 -9.87 -3.85
N THR A 208 -15.13 -9.23 -4.77
CA THR A 208 -13.95 -9.76 -5.47
C THR A 208 -12.72 -8.88 -5.27
N LYS A 209 -12.82 -7.86 -4.41
CA LYS A 209 -11.67 -7.20 -3.77
C LYS A 209 -11.01 -8.18 -2.79
N ASP A 210 -9.83 -7.82 -2.29
CA ASP A 210 -9.01 -8.60 -1.36
C ASP A 210 -8.43 -9.90 -1.95
N GLN A 211 -8.21 -9.91 -3.27
CA GLN A 211 -7.65 -11.05 -4.00
C GLN A 211 -7.01 -10.64 -5.34
N ILE A 212 -6.32 -11.60 -5.96
CA ILE A 212 -5.86 -11.54 -7.35
C ILE A 212 -6.99 -11.89 -8.30
N ARG A 213 -7.21 -11.07 -9.33
CA ARG A 213 -8.37 -11.16 -10.21
C ARG A 213 -8.08 -10.60 -11.60
N MET A 214 -8.93 -10.95 -12.57
CA MET A 214 -9.00 -10.26 -13.85
C MET A 214 -9.88 -9.01 -13.77
N VAL A 215 -9.43 -7.93 -14.41
CA VAL A 215 -10.08 -6.60 -14.44
C VAL A 215 -10.10 -6.06 -15.87
N MET A 216 -11.11 -5.27 -16.23
CA MET A 216 -11.23 -4.67 -17.57
C MET A 216 -10.70 -3.23 -17.61
N TRP A 217 -10.22 -2.79 -18.78
CA TRP A 217 -9.74 -1.42 -19.03
C TRP A 217 -10.61 -0.33 -18.40
N PHE A 218 -11.94 -0.41 -18.53
CA PHE A 218 -12.83 0.64 -18.05
C PHE A 218 -12.97 0.72 -16.52
N GLU A 219 -12.47 -0.27 -15.77
CA GLU A 219 -12.34 -0.25 -14.31
C GLU A 219 -10.98 0.33 -13.89
N GLU A 220 -9.88 -0.07 -14.53
CA GLU A 220 -8.53 0.47 -14.25
C GLU A 220 -8.42 1.94 -14.69
N PHE A 221 -8.71 2.20 -15.97
CA PHE A 221 -8.81 3.52 -16.60
C PHE A 221 -10.15 4.23 -16.30
N SER A 222 -10.82 3.85 -15.19
CA SER A 222 -12.09 4.47 -14.77
C SER A 222 -11.93 5.92 -14.30
N HIS A 223 -10.79 6.25 -13.70
CA HIS A 223 -10.50 7.56 -13.12
C HIS A 223 -9.60 8.42 -14.02
N TYR A 224 -9.71 9.74 -13.87
CA TYR A 224 -8.65 10.66 -14.31
C TYR A 224 -7.56 10.61 -13.24
N GLY A 225 -6.33 10.36 -13.66
CA GLY A 225 -5.16 10.07 -12.83
C GLY A 225 -3.92 9.96 -13.70
N ARG A 226 -2.77 9.63 -13.12
CA ARG A 226 -1.53 9.38 -13.85
C ARG A 226 -1.41 7.91 -14.18
N PHE A 227 -1.36 7.58 -15.46
CA PHE A 227 -1.06 6.24 -15.95
C PHE A 227 0.35 6.19 -16.55
N ARG A 228 1.01 5.06 -16.40
CA ARG A 228 2.27 4.74 -17.09
C ARG A 228 2.22 3.32 -17.61
N ILE A 229 2.40 3.14 -18.91
CA ILE A 229 2.67 1.84 -19.54
C ILE A 229 4.18 1.63 -19.54
N VAL A 230 4.63 0.48 -19.04
CA VAL A 230 6.00 -0.02 -19.13
C VAL A 230 5.99 -1.32 -19.93
N ARG A 231 6.93 -1.46 -20.88
CA ARG A 231 7.12 -2.68 -21.69
C ARG A 231 8.42 -3.40 -21.36
N PRO A 232 8.44 -4.39 -20.43
CA PRO A 232 9.68 -5.02 -19.96
C PRO A 232 10.47 -5.75 -21.04
N THR A 233 9.80 -6.28 -22.06
CA THR A 233 10.40 -7.06 -23.16
C THR A 233 10.84 -6.23 -24.37
N GLN A 234 10.62 -4.91 -24.37
CA GLN A 234 11.01 -4.04 -25.48
C GLN A 234 12.51 -4.19 -25.82
N GLY A 235 12.83 -4.21 -27.11
CA GLY A 235 14.21 -4.34 -27.60
C GLY A 235 14.80 -5.75 -27.51
N MET A 236 14.07 -6.74 -27.00
CA MET A 236 14.44 -8.16 -27.10
C MET A 236 14.04 -8.73 -28.47
N PRO A 237 14.67 -9.82 -28.94
CA PRO A 237 14.17 -10.59 -30.07
C PRO A 237 12.73 -11.08 -29.81
N GLU A 238 11.87 -11.01 -30.82
CA GLU A 238 10.42 -11.27 -30.70
C GLU A 238 10.09 -12.62 -30.06
N ALA A 239 10.72 -13.71 -30.53
CA ALA A 239 10.53 -15.05 -29.97
C ALA A 239 10.98 -15.17 -28.49
N GLU A 240 11.97 -14.38 -28.06
CA GLU A 240 12.37 -14.31 -26.65
C GLU A 240 11.40 -13.47 -25.83
N ALA A 241 10.96 -12.32 -26.37
CA ALA A 241 9.93 -11.48 -25.76
C ALA A 241 8.64 -12.27 -25.52
N GLN A 242 8.12 -12.97 -26.53
CA GLN A 242 6.90 -13.78 -26.42
C GLN A 242 7.07 -14.93 -25.42
N ARG A 243 8.23 -15.60 -25.40
CA ARG A 243 8.54 -16.65 -24.41
C ARG A 243 8.52 -16.12 -22.98
N ILE A 244 9.04 -14.92 -22.74
CA ILE A 244 9.04 -14.27 -21.41
C ILE A 244 7.61 -13.84 -21.04
N ILE A 245 6.87 -13.22 -21.97
CA ILE A 245 5.47 -12.82 -21.79
C ILE A 245 4.60 -14.03 -21.43
N ASN A 246 4.65 -15.11 -22.21
CA ASN A 246 3.83 -16.31 -21.97
C ASN A 246 4.11 -16.94 -20.60
N LYS A 247 5.37 -16.95 -20.14
CA LYS A 247 5.72 -17.40 -18.78
C LYS A 247 5.19 -16.48 -17.69
N ALA A 248 5.33 -15.16 -17.85
CA ALA A 248 4.84 -14.18 -16.88
C ALA A 248 3.31 -14.22 -16.76
N LEU A 249 2.61 -14.34 -17.89
CA LEU A 249 1.16 -14.55 -17.93
C LEU A 249 0.77 -15.86 -17.26
N SER A 250 1.39 -17.00 -17.63
CA SER A 250 1.11 -18.31 -17.04
C SER A 250 1.25 -18.28 -15.51
N TYR A 251 2.32 -17.69 -14.99
CA TYR A 251 2.50 -17.47 -13.56
C TYR A 251 1.38 -16.61 -12.98
N ALA A 252 1.04 -15.46 -13.57
CA ALA A 252 -0.03 -14.59 -13.07
C ALA A 252 -1.41 -15.26 -13.05
N TYR A 253 -1.74 -16.07 -14.07
CA TYR A 253 -2.97 -16.87 -14.12
C TYR A 253 -3.02 -17.90 -12.98
N GLN A 254 -1.90 -18.55 -12.65
CA GLN A 254 -1.81 -19.49 -11.52
C GLN A 254 -2.06 -18.83 -10.14
N GLN A 255 -1.93 -17.50 -10.02
CA GLN A 255 -2.17 -16.80 -8.75
C GLN A 255 -3.62 -16.34 -8.56
N LEU A 256 -4.49 -16.42 -9.58
CA LEU A 256 -5.86 -15.93 -9.51
C LEU A 256 -6.63 -16.50 -8.30
N GLY A 257 -7.30 -15.63 -7.54
CA GLY A 257 -8.06 -15.98 -6.33
C GLY A 257 -7.21 -16.15 -5.06
N LYS A 258 -5.88 -16.00 -5.11
CA LYS A 258 -5.08 -15.83 -3.89
C LYS A 258 -5.35 -14.46 -3.26
N PRO A 259 -5.30 -14.32 -1.92
CA PRO A 259 -5.58 -13.07 -1.21
C PRO A 259 -4.57 -11.96 -1.51
N TYR A 260 -4.93 -10.71 -1.19
CA TYR A 260 -4.01 -9.58 -1.29
C TYR A 260 -3.05 -9.55 -0.10
N ASP A 261 -1.75 -9.29 -0.34
CA ASP A 261 -0.78 -9.09 0.75
C ASP A 261 -0.62 -7.61 1.13
N TYR A 262 -0.93 -7.29 2.38
CA TYR A 262 -0.72 -5.99 3.01
C TYR A 262 0.41 -6.00 4.06
N ALA A 263 1.12 -7.11 4.22
CA ALA A 263 2.42 -7.18 4.88
C ALA A 263 3.55 -6.72 3.94
N PHE A 264 3.28 -6.71 2.63
CA PHE A 264 4.13 -6.31 1.51
C PHE A 264 5.42 -7.13 1.36
N THR A 265 5.41 -8.42 1.71
CA THR A 265 6.62 -9.20 2.04
C THR A 265 6.71 -10.58 1.36
N ASP A 266 7.85 -10.87 0.72
CA ASP A 266 8.18 -12.15 0.05
C ASP A 266 8.52 -13.27 1.08
N LYS A 267 7.69 -13.44 2.12
CA LYS A 267 7.89 -14.37 3.26
C LYS A 267 6.82 -15.44 3.42
N ASP A 268 5.74 -15.34 2.66
CA ASP A 268 4.62 -16.28 2.68
C ASP A 268 4.72 -17.39 1.62
N ASN A 269 5.75 -17.34 0.77
CA ASN A 269 6.01 -18.23 -0.36
C ASN A 269 4.87 -18.24 -1.38
N ASP A 270 4.47 -17.06 -1.87
CA ASP A 270 3.39 -16.86 -2.85
C ASP A 270 2.01 -17.23 -2.28
N GLY A 271 1.81 -17.04 -0.96
CA GLY A 271 0.53 -17.29 -0.29
C GLY A 271 -0.52 -16.22 -0.61
N ALA A 272 -0.07 -14.97 -0.65
CA ALA A 272 -0.78 -13.74 -0.99
C ALA A 272 0.14 -12.86 -1.86
N PHE A 273 -0.40 -11.80 -2.47
CA PHE A 273 0.42 -10.85 -3.26
C PHE A 273 -0.12 -9.42 -3.18
N TYR A 274 0.75 -8.42 -3.20
CA TYR A 274 0.37 -7.05 -3.56
C TYR A 274 0.56 -6.78 -5.07
N CYS A 275 -0.05 -5.71 -5.55
CA CYS A 275 -0.17 -5.38 -6.97
C CYS A 275 1.18 -5.40 -7.72
N SER A 276 2.19 -4.71 -7.21
CA SER A 276 3.52 -4.64 -7.83
C SER A 276 4.41 -5.86 -7.56
N GLU A 277 4.15 -6.63 -6.50
CA GLU A 277 4.80 -7.93 -6.28
C GLU A 277 4.33 -8.97 -7.28
N LEU A 278 3.03 -9.08 -7.53
CA LEU A 278 2.49 -10.02 -8.53
C LEU A 278 3.12 -9.80 -9.90
N VAL A 279 3.20 -8.55 -10.34
CA VAL A 279 3.81 -8.16 -11.60
C VAL A 279 5.33 -8.45 -11.60
N TYR A 280 6.03 -8.14 -10.51
CA TYR A 280 7.47 -8.43 -10.38
C TYR A 280 7.75 -9.94 -10.38
N LYS A 281 7.02 -10.73 -9.59
CA LYS A 281 7.20 -12.18 -9.48
C LYS A 281 6.84 -12.92 -10.77
N ALA A 282 5.81 -12.47 -11.49
CA ALA A 282 5.48 -12.96 -12.83
C ALA A 282 6.67 -12.82 -13.81
N TYR A 283 7.31 -11.66 -13.85
CA TYR A 283 8.48 -11.48 -14.71
C TYR A 283 9.74 -12.17 -14.16
N LYS A 284 9.94 -12.19 -12.83
CA LYS A 284 11.04 -12.91 -12.13
C LYS A 284 11.00 -14.41 -12.42
N SER A 285 9.83 -15.05 -12.42
CA SER A 285 9.67 -16.48 -12.76
C SER A 285 9.83 -16.76 -14.26
N ALA A 286 9.54 -15.78 -15.12
CA ALA A 286 9.90 -15.81 -16.54
C ALA A 286 11.42 -15.61 -16.80
N GLY A 287 12.21 -15.25 -15.78
CA GLY A 287 13.66 -15.04 -15.85
C GLY A 287 14.10 -13.59 -16.06
N LEU A 288 13.18 -12.61 -15.96
CA LEU A 288 13.45 -11.19 -16.19
C LEU A 288 13.22 -10.37 -14.91
N SER A 289 14.26 -9.73 -14.38
CA SER A 289 14.09 -8.72 -13.33
C SER A 289 13.67 -7.39 -13.95
N ILE A 290 12.56 -6.81 -13.45
CA ILE A 290 11.94 -5.60 -14.00
C ILE A 290 11.87 -4.44 -13.01
N ALA A 291 12.38 -4.63 -11.78
CA ALA A 291 12.25 -3.68 -10.68
C ALA A 291 13.58 -2.98 -10.36
N ASN A 292 13.61 -1.65 -10.46
CA ASN A 292 14.75 -0.83 -10.09
C ASN A 292 14.68 -0.41 -8.61
N LYS A 293 14.95 -1.38 -7.72
CA LYS A 293 14.74 -1.25 -6.26
C LYS A 293 15.59 -0.15 -5.62
N ASP A 294 14.94 0.79 -4.91
CA ASP A 294 15.62 1.80 -4.07
C ASP A 294 15.30 1.64 -2.56
N PRO A 295 16.20 0.97 -1.80
CA PRO A 295 16.08 0.79 -0.35
C PRO A 295 16.04 2.07 0.50
N LYS A 296 16.40 3.25 -0.04
CA LYS A 296 16.31 4.57 0.62
C LYS A 296 14.99 5.26 0.29
N ARG A 297 14.49 5.10 -0.93
CA ARG A 297 13.17 5.58 -1.36
C ARG A 297 12.09 4.91 -0.50
N ASP A 298 12.07 3.58 -0.48
CA ASP A 298 11.11 2.74 0.26
C ASP A 298 11.44 2.53 1.73
N GLY A 299 12.42 3.27 2.28
CA GLY A 299 12.84 3.14 3.67
C GLY A 299 11.66 3.19 4.65
N LEU A 300 10.62 3.98 4.36
CA LEU A 300 9.44 4.09 5.21
C LEU A 300 8.58 2.82 5.22
N VAL A 301 8.38 2.15 4.08
CA VAL A 301 7.72 0.83 4.01
C VAL A 301 8.54 -0.20 4.80
N ARG A 302 9.86 -0.21 4.61
CA ARG A 302 10.78 -1.16 5.27
C ARG A 302 10.84 -0.96 6.79
N ALA A 303 10.75 0.29 7.27
CA ALA A 303 10.54 0.63 8.68
C ALA A 303 9.23 0.04 9.20
N LEU A 304 8.12 0.25 8.48
CA LEU A 304 6.79 -0.24 8.85
C LEU A 304 6.75 -1.78 8.91
N GLN A 305 7.35 -2.46 7.93
CA GLN A 305 7.49 -3.93 7.89
C GLN A 305 8.23 -4.50 9.09
N SER A 306 9.34 -3.87 9.48
CA SER A 306 10.07 -4.26 10.67
C SER A 306 9.33 -3.91 11.98
N VAL A 307 8.19 -3.19 11.95
CA VAL A 307 7.24 -3.04 13.07
C VAL A 307 6.22 -4.18 13.13
N ILE A 308 5.60 -4.63 12.01
CA ILE A 308 4.72 -5.86 11.92
C ILE A 308 5.59 -6.94 12.60
N ASP A 309 6.76 -7.26 12.03
CA ASP A 309 7.55 -8.42 12.49
C ASP A 309 8.01 -8.29 13.95
N SER A 310 8.17 -7.07 14.48
CA SER A 310 8.53 -6.82 15.88
C SER A 310 7.35 -6.89 16.86
N LEU A 311 6.11 -6.69 16.41
CA LEU A 311 4.88 -6.84 17.20
C LEU A 311 4.56 -8.30 17.54
N GLN A 312 5.04 -9.24 16.71
CA GLN A 312 4.81 -10.69 16.87
C GLN A 312 3.31 -11.02 17.03
N PRO A 313 2.44 -10.66 16.06
CA PRO A 313 1.02 -11.01 16.09
C PRO A 313 0.82 -12.53 16.24
N LYS A 314 -0.04 -12.92 17.18
CA LYS A 314 -0.43 -14.32 17.46
C LYS A 314 -1.22 -14.91 16.29
N ASP A 315 -2.04 -14.06 15.70
CA ASP A 315 -2.82 -14.29 14.51
C ASP A 315 -2.64 -13.04 13.63
N ARG A 316 -1.82 -13.17 12.58
CA ARG A 316 -1.59 -12.10 11.59
C ARG A 316 -2.91 -11.71 10.91
N PHE A 317 -3.82 -12.66 10.76
CA PHE A 317 -4.99 -12.55 9.92
C PHE A 317 -6.14 -11.84 10.63
N LYS A 318 -6.53 -12.32 11.81
CA LYS A 318 -7.62 -11.70 12.60
C LYS A 318 -7.28 -10.28 13.04
N LEU A 319 -6.04 -10.03 13.46
CA LEU A 319 -5.57 -8.68 13.81
C LEU A 319 -5.75 -7.70 12.64
N SER A 320 -5.55 -8.18 11.42
CA SER A 320 -5.51 -7.34 10.23
C SER A 320 -6.87 -6.98 9.68
N ASP A 321 -7.84 -7.90 9.73
CA ASP A 321 -9.25 -7.56 9.45
C ASP A 321 -9.74 -6.51 10.46
N GLU A 322 -9.41 -6.70 11.74
CA GLU A 322 -9.67 -5.71 12.79
C GLU A 322 -9.03 -4.34 12.48
N ILE A 323 -7.78 -4.29 11.97
CA ILE A 323 -7.11 -3.04 11.56
C ILE A 323 -7.79 -2.42 10.33
N VAL A 324 -8.13 -3.21 9.31
CA VAL A 324 -8.74 -2.73 8.06
C VAL A 324 -10.16 -2.20 8.29
N GLN A 325 -10.97 -2.93 9.07
CA GLN A 325 -12.31 -2.52 9.46
C GLN A 325 -12.27 -1.24 10.30
N PHE A 326 -11.40 -1.20 11.32
CA PHE A 326 -11.21 0.00 12.14
C PHE A 326 -10.73 1.19 11.32
N THR A 327 -9.77 0.99 10.43
CA THR A 327 -9.25 2.02 9.52
C THR A 327 -10.36 2.60 8.65
N THR A 328 -11.23 1.76 8.09
CA THR A 328 -12.36 2.18 7.25
C THR A 328 -13.39 3.02 8.02
N GLU A 329 -13.70 2.64 9.28
CA GLU A 329 -14.55 3.42 10.18
C GLU A 329 -13.88 4.76 10.55
N TYR A 330 -12.60 4.72 10.93
CA TYR A 330 -11.83 5.84 11.43
C TYR A 330 -11.53 6.89 10.35
N MET A 331 -11.28 6.47 9.10
CA MET A 331 -11.19 7.36 7.94
C MET A 331 -12.50 8.14 7.68
N SER A 332 -13.63 7.63 8.16
CA SER A 332 -14.94 8.26 8.00
C SER A 332 -15.24 9.25 9.13
N ASN A 333 -14.77 8.98 10.36
CA ASN A 333 -14.84 9.91 11.49
C ASN A 333 -13.62 9.75 12.45
N PRO A 334 -12.51 10.49 12.23
CA PRO A 334 -11.29 10.35 13.04
C PRO A 334 -11.47 10.87 14.46
N ASP A 335 -11.16 10.03 15.46
CA ASP A 335 -11.37 10.30 16.89
C ASP A 335 -10.25 9.67 17.72
N PHE A 336 -9.42 10.46 18.40
CA PHE A 336 -8.28 9.94 19.18
C PHE A 336 -8.71 8.89 20.24
N ASP A 337 -9.91 8.97 20.80
CA ASP A 337 -10.41 8.01 21.78
C ASP A 337 -10.83 6.68 21.15
N LYS A 338 -11.26 6.68 19.87
CA LYS A 338 -11.42 5.45 19.09
C LYS A 338 -10.06 4.80 18.81
N LEU A 339 -9.08 5.58 18.35
CA LEU A 339 -7.72 5.11 18.09
C LEU A 339 -7.14 4.47 19.35
N GLN A 340 -7.11 5.21 20.47
CA GLN A 340 -6.62 4.76 21.77
C GLN A 340 -7.28 3.46 22.24
N LYS A 341 -8.61 3.30 22.08
CA LYS A 341 -9.30 2.06 22.44
C LYS A 341 -8.87 0.91 21.54
N PHE A 342 -8.78 1.13 20.23
CA PHE A 342 -8.36 0.13 19.26
C PHE A 342 -6.93 -0.34 19.50
N LEU A 343 -5.99 0.56 19.81
CA LEU A 343 -4.62 0.16 20.17
C LEU A 343 -4.61 -0.81 21.36
N ILE A 344 -5.36 -0.46 22.41
CA ILE A 344 -5.22 -1.05 23.75
C ILE A 344 -6.07 -2.31 23.93
N TYR A 345 -7.25 -2.37 23.31
CA TYR A 345 -8.21 -3.46 23.49
C TYR A 345 -8.36 -4.37 22.27
N THR A 346 -7.78 -4.01 21.12
CA THR A 346 -7.77 -4.87 19.94
C THR A 346 -6.34 -5.32 19.59
N VAL A 347 -5.42 -4.41 19.31
CA VAL A 347 -4.09 -4.82 18.82
C VAL A 347 -3.14 -5.37 19.89
N ILE A 348 -3.03 -4.71 21.05
CA ILE A 348 -2.16 -5.18 22.14
C ILE A 348 -2.49 -6.62 22.60
N PRO A 349 -3.77 -7.02 22.79
CA PRO A 349 -4.13 -8.40 23.12
C PRO A 349 -3.76 -9.44 22.05
N GLN A 350 -3.66 -9.03 20.78
CA GLN A 350 -3.39 -9.89 19.63
C GLN A 350 -1.88 -10.07 19.35
N CYS A 351 -1.00 -9.32 20.02
CA CYS A 351 0.44 -9.26 19.71
C CYS A 351 1.30 -9.80 20.87
N ALA A 352 1.99 -10.92 20.63
CA ALA A 352 2.73 -11.66 21.66
C ALA A 352 3.92 -10.88 22.26
N VAL A 353 4.39 -9.81 21.61
CA VAL A 353 5.39 -8.90 22.19
C VAL A 353 4.92 -8.29 23.53
N PHE A 354 3.61 -8.13 23.69
CA PHE A 354 2.98 -7.47 24.84
C PHE A 354 2.58 -8.40 25.98
N ASP A 355 2.42 -9.70 25.76
CA ASP A 355 1.78 -10.63 26.72
C ASP A 355 2.36 -10.55 28.14
N LYS A 356 3.67 -10.38 28.25
CA LYS A 356 4.36 -10.28 29.54
C LYS A 356 4.22 -8.92 30.24
N ALA A 357 3.91 -7.87 29.50
CA ALA A 357 3.65 -6.52 30.02
C ALA A 357 2.15 -6.31 30.30
N PHE A 358 1.29 -6.85 29.44
CA PHE A 358 -0.16 -6.67 29.47
C PHE A 358 -0.86 -8.03 29.29
N PRO A 359 -0.84 -8.92 30.30
CA PRO A 359 -1.39 -10.28 30.18
C PRO A 359 -2.92 -10.37 30.27
N ASP A 360 -3.60 -9.30 30.72
CA ASP A 360 -5.03 -9.35 31.04
C ASP A 360 -5.75 -8.00 30.83
N LYS A 361 -7.09 -8.04 30.88
CA LYS A 361 -7.94 -6.86 30.75
C LYS A 361 -7.65 -5.77 31.79
N LYS A 362 -7.29 -6.13 33.03
CA LYS A 362 -6.93 -5.17 34.08
C LYS A 362 -5.62 -4.44 33.73
N ALA A 363 -4.72 -5.07 32.98
CA ALA A 363 -3.50 -4.47 32.44
C ALA A 363 -3.82 -3.53 31.28
N TYR A 364 -4.68 -3.92 30.33
CA TYR A 364 -5.18 -3.01 29.29
C TYR A 364 -5.87 -1.78 29.91
N ASP A 365 -6.67 -1.96 30.97
CA ASP A 365 -7.30 -0.86 31.71
C ASP A 365 -6.30 0.05 32.45
N ARG A 366 -5.18 -0.48 32.96
CA ARG A 366 -4.09 0.34 33.53
C ARG A 366 -3.37 1.15 32.44
N LEU A 367 -3.11 0.53 31.29
CA LEU A 367 -2.53 1.20 30.13
C LEU A 367 -3.46 2.32 29.63
N ASN A 368 -4.75 2.04 29.47
CA ASN A 368 -5.76 3.01 29.05
C ASN A 368 -5.83 4.23 30.00
N ARG A 369 -5.84 4.01 31.32
CA ARG A 369 -5.72 5.12 32.30
C ARG A 369 -4.41 5.89 32.18
N THR A 370 -3.30 5.22 31.88
CA THR A 370 -1.99 5.85 31.70
C THR A 370 -1.94 6.69 30.41
N VAL A 371 -2.46 6.18 29.29
CA VAL A 371 -2.58 6.94 28.03
C VAL A 371 -3.54 8.12 28.19
N ASN A 372 -4.64 7.99 28.92
CA ASN A 372 -5.51 9.13 29.25
C ASN A 372 -4.78 10.24 30.04
N LEU A 373 -3.82 9.90 30.90
CA LEU A 373 -3.00 10.88 31.62
C LEU A 373 -1.86 11.48 30.77
N ILE A 374 -1.38 10.75 29.77
CA ILE A 374 -0.50 11.30 28.72
C ILE A 374 -1.31 12.28 27.87
N LYS A 375 -2.44 11.84 27.29
CA LYS A 375 -3.38 12.64 26.49
C LYS A 375 -3.78 13.95 27.17
N ALA A 376 -4.16 13.88 28.46
CA ALA A 376 -4.55 15.03 29.28
C ALA A 376 -3.35 15.84 29.86
N ASP A 377 -2.12 15.60 29.38
CA ASP A 377 -0.90 16.35 29.70
C ASP A 377 -0.57 16.42 31.21
N LYS A 378 -0.82 15.30 31.90
CA LYS A 378 -0.62 15.11 33.35
C LYS A 378 0.46 14.06 33.68
N ALA A 379 0.94 13.34 32.67
CA ALA A 379 1.97 12.31 32.82
C ALA A 379 3.39 12.87 32.99
N MET A 380 3.70 14.03 32.40
CA MET A 380 5.08 14.55 32.23
C MET A 380 5.38 15.91 32.91
N PRO A 381 4.99 16.11 34.19
CA PRO A 381 5.11 17.41 34.86
C PRO A 381 6.56 17.82 35.17
N ASN A 382 7.48 16.86 35.39
CA ASN A 382 8.88 17.21 35.64
C ASN A 382 9.52 17.73 34.35
N TYR A 383 9.30 17.05 33.22
CA TYR A 383 9.83 17.45 31.92
C TYR A 383 9.38 18.87 31.57
N LYS A 384 8.07 19.14 31.62
CA LYS A 384 7.52 20.46 31.26
C LYS A 384 8.14 21.59 32.09
N LYS A 385 8.27 21.40 33.41
CA LYS A 385 8.94 22.37 34.31
C LYS A 385 10.41 22.58 33.93
N ALA A 386 11.13 21.52 33.55
CA ALA A 386 12.54 21.62 33.14
C ALA A 386 12.72 22.26 31.74
N SER A 387 11.86 21.92 30.78
CA SER A 387 11.83 22.50 29.42
C SER A 387 11.49 24.00 29.47
N GLN A 388 10.44 24.38 30.21
CA GLN A 388 10.07 25.78 30.43
C GLN A 388 11.20 26.59 31.09
N GLN A 389 11.83 26.07 32.16
CA GLN A 389 12.97 26.74 32.79
C GLN A 389 14.16 26.89 31.83
N TYR A 390 14.44 25.89 31.00
CA TYR A 390 15.51 25.95 30.00
C TYR A 390 15.22 26.98 28.90
N LYS A 391 13.98 27.05 28.42
CA LYS A 391 13.53 28.07 27.45
C LYS A 391 13.68 29.48 28.05
N ALA A 392 13.27 29.68 29.30
CA ALA A 392 13.45 30.95 30.02
C ALA A 392 14.94 31.29 30.29
N ASP A 393 15.75 30.32 30.73
CA ASP A 393 17.21 30.47 30.91
C ASP A 393 17.89 30.85 29.57
N LYS A 394 17.44 30.27 28.44
CA LYS A 394 17.96 30.59 27.10
C LYS A 394 17.53 31.99 26.63
N ALA A 395 16.24 32.33 26.78
CA ALA A 395 15.69 33.62 26.35
C ALA A 395 16.26 34.81 27.13
N SER A 396 16.46 34.65 28.44
CA SER A 396 17.11 35.65 29.31
C SER A 396 18.63 35.76 29.11
N GLY A 397 19.22 35.05 28.15
CA GLY A 397 20.65 35.10 27.86
C GLY A 397 21.53 34.46 28.93
N ARG A 398 20.98 33.69 29.89
CA ARG A 398 21.68 33.12 31.06
C ARG A 398 22.85 32.19 30.69
N PHE A 399 22.86 31.67 29.46
CA PHE A 399 23.92 30.84 28.86
C PHE A 399 24.93 31.64 28.01
N LYS A 400 24.68 32.91 27.69
CA LYS A 400 25.59 33.79 26.94
C LYS A 400 26.52 34.57 27.88
N THR A 401 27.29 33.86 28.70
CA THR A 401 28.24 34.47 29.67
C THR A 401 29.69 34.11 29.36
N PRO A 402 30.65 35.04 29.56
CA PRO A 402 32.08 34.79 29.32
C PRO A 402 32.70 33.60 30.09
N PHE A 403 33.95 33.28 29.74
CA PHE A 403 34.81 32.28 30.41
C PHE A 403 34.20 30.87 30.55
N GLY A 404 33.41 30.43 29.57
CA GLY A 404 32.86 29.06 29.51
C GLY A 404 31.76 28.74 30.54
N ILE A 405 31.51 29.61 31.52
CA ILE A 405 30.48 29.47 32.56
C ILE A 405 29.10 29.23 31.94
N GLY A 406 28.82 29.85 30.78
CA GLY A 406 27.57 29.70 30.05
C GLY A 406 27.32 28.27 29.55
N PHE A 407 28.34 27.64 28.99
CA PHE A 407 28.33 26.25 28.51
C PHE A 407 28.14 25.25 29.66
N VAL A 408 28.77 25.48 30.82
CA VAL A 408 28.57 24.66 32.02
C VAL A 408 27.13 24.78 32.53
N ARG A 409 26.58 26.00 32.58
CA ARG A 409 25.18 26.25 32.95
C ARG A 409 24.20 25.58 31.98
N GLU A 410 24.47 25.61 30.68
CA GLU A 410 23.65 24.98 29.65
C GLU A 410 23.70 23.44 29.73
N LYS A 411 24.89 22.85 29.91
CA LYS A 411 25.04 21.40 30.19
C LYS A 411 24.28 20.98 31.45
N ALA A 412 24.41 21.73 32.55
CA ALA A 412 23.67 21.48 33.78
C ALA A 412 22.14 21.66 33.62
N ALA A 413 21.69 22.53 32.73
CA ALA A 413 20.27 22.67 32.39
C ALA A 413 19.75 21.49 31.54
N LYS A 414 20.52 21.03 30.54
CA LYS A 414 20.20 19.83 29.76
C LYS A 414 20.14 18.57 30.64
N LEU A 415 21.07 18.42 31.58
CA LEU A 415 21.07 17.30 32.55
C LEU A 415 19.87 17.34 33.52
N ARG A 416 19.33 18.54 33.84
CA ARG A 416 18.06 18.68 34.58
C ARG A 416 16.87 18.17 33.77
N ILE A 417 16.78 18.50 32.49
CA ILE A 417 15.72 17.97 31.58
C ILE A 417 15.81 16.44 31.48
N ALA A 418 17.00 15.89 31.26
CA ALA A 418 17.20 14.44 31.18
C ALA A 418 16.76 13.69 32.45
N ASN A 419 17.12 14.22 33.62
CA ASN A 419 16.68 13.64 34.90
C ASN A 419 15.17 13.80 35.13
N ALA A 420 14.55 14.83 34.58
CA ALA A 420 13.12 15.03 34.59
C ALA A 420 12.39 13.99 33.70
N ILE A 421 12.83 13.81 32.45
CA ILE A 421 12.34 12.75 31.54
C ILE A 421 12.47 11.38 32.21
N ARG A 422 13.62 11.07 32.83
CA ARG A 422 13.83 9.81 33.55
C ARG A 422 12.84 9.59 34.70
N LYS A 423 12.47 10.65 35.43
CA LYS A 423 11.46 10.59 36.50
C LYS A 423 10.06 10.33 35.95
N ASP A 424 9.66 11.08 34.92
CA ASP A 424 8.31 10.96 34.34
C ASP A 424 8.14 9.62 33.61
N VAL A 425 9.13 9.13 32.86
CA VAL A 425 9.12 7.79 32.25
C VAL A 425 9.05 6.69 33.31
N ASN A 426 9.84 6.77 34.39
CA ASN A 426 9.73 5.79 35.50
C ASN A 426 8.31 5.79 36.11
N LYS A 427 7.69 6.96 36.28
CA LYS A 427 6.31 7.10 36.76
C LYS A 427 5.30 6.48 35.79
N ILE A 428 5.40 6.76 34.50
CA ILE A 428 4.53 6.18 33.45
C ILE A 428 4.60 4.65 33.45
N VAL A 429 5.81 4.08 33.55
CA VAL A 429 6.04 2.63 33.65
C VAL A 429 5.35 2.03 34.89
N GLN A 430 5.47 2.68 36.04
CA GLN A 430 4.79 2.27 37.28
C GLN A 430 3.26 2.36 37.15
N MET A 431 2.72 3.40 36.52
CA MET A 431 1.27 3.60 36.36
C MET A 431 0.62 2.62 35.37
N ALA A 432 1.34 2.23 34.31
CA ALA A 432 0.93 1.13 33.44
C ALA A 432 0.96 -0.23 34.16
N GLY A 433 1.75 -0.34 35.24
CA GLY A 433 1.96 -1.59 35.98
C GLY A 433 2.88 -2.57 35.26
N VAL A 434 3.86 -2.06 34.51
CA VAL A 434 4.81 -2.84 33.70
C VAL A 434 6.20 -2.78 34.33
N SER A 435 7.01 -3.84 34.20
CA SER A 435 8.41 -3.77 34.64
C SER A 435 9.22 -2.89 33.70
N LYS A 436 10.21 -2.15 34.23
CA LYS A 436 11.09 -1.32 33.40
C LYS A 436 11.84 -2.12 32.32
N LYS A 437 12.12 -3.41 32.55
CA LYS A 437 12.74 -4.29 31.56
C LYS A 437 11.81 -4.55 30.38
N GLU A 438 10.56 -4.91 30.62
CA GLU A 438 9.61 -5.21 29.54
C GLU A 438 9.17 -3.94 28.80
N PHE A 439 9.01 -2.80 29.50
CA PHE A 439 8.76 -1.52 28.83
C PHE A 439 9.89 -1.12 27.88
N LEU A 440 11.15 -1.26 28.31
CA LEU A 440 12.30 -0.98 27.44
C LEU A 440 12.44 -1.99 26.29
N LYS A 441 12.09 -3.27 26.52
CA LYS A 441 12.03 -4.30 25.46
C LYS A 441 11.02 -3.90 24.38
N ILE A 442 9.79 -3.59 24.77
CA ILE A 442 8.71 -3.18 23.87
C ILE A 442 9.08 -1.88 23.13
N ALA A 443 9.56 -0.86 23.85
CA ALA A 443 9.97 0.40 23.24
C ALA A 443 11.11 0.22 22.21
N PHE A 444 12.09 -0.64 22.51
CA PHE A 444 13.18 -0.94 21.57
C PHE A 444 12.67 -1.70 20.33
N GLN A 445 11.79 -2.70 20.52
CA GLN A 445 11.19 -3.46 19.42
C GLN A 445 10.33 -2.59 18.49
N LEU A 446 9.58 -1.62 19.00
CA LEU A 446 8.68 -0.79 18.18
C LEU A 446 9.35 0.45 17.58
N PHE A 447 10.19 1.17 18.33
CA PHE A 447 10.73 2.46 17.88
C PHE A 447 12.06 2.37 17.12
N MET A 448 12.88 1.34 17.34
CA MET A 448 14.14 1.19 16.59
C MET A 448 13.91 0.95 15.09
N PRO A 449 12.95 0.11 14.64
CA PRO A 449 12.62 -0.03 13.23
C PRO A 449 12.24 1.29 12.57
N ILE A 450 11.25 2.00 13.13
CA ILE A 450 10.77 3.28 12.59
C ILE A 450 11.93 4.27 12.46
N TYR A 451 12.74 4.41 13.52
CA TYR A 451 13.85 5.35 13.50
C TYR A 451 14.82 5.07 12.34
N LYS A 452 15.27 3.80 12.19
CA LYS A 452 16.37 3.42 11.28
C LYS A 452 16.21 3.94 9.85
N HIS A 453 14.98 4.15 9.40
CA HIS A 453 14.68 4.56 8.03
C HIS A 453 14.00 5.93 7.90
N THR A 454 13.71 6.63 9.01
CA THR A 454 12.94 7.90 8.99
C THR A 454 13.69 9.11 9.53
N ASN A 455 14.85 8.93 10.19
CA ASN A 455 15.69 9.96 10.82
C ASN A 455 15.04 10.76 11.99
N SER A 456 13.74 11.06 11.93
CA SER A 456 12.97 11.53 13.08
C SER A 456 11.52 11.02 13.05
N ILE A 457 11.01 10.69 14.24
CA ILE A 457 9.58 10.39 14.44
C ILE A 457 8.77 11.71 14.51
N GLY A 458 9.44 12.84 14.81
CA GLY A 458 8.87 14.19 14.85
C GLY A 458 8.40 14.71 13.49
N GLU A 459 9.21 14.55 12.44
CA GLU A 459 8.80 14.87 11.05
C GLU A 459 7.69 13.93 10.59
N LEU A 460 7.78 12.65 10.97
CA LEU A 460 6.82 11.61 10.62
C LEU A 460 5.43 11.90 11.20
N VAL A 461 5.28 11.99 12.53
CA VAL A 461 4.00 12.31 13.18
C VAL A 461 3.57 13.75 12.89
N GLY A 462 4.52 14.69 12.98
CA GLY A 462 4.25 16.12 12.92
C GLY A 462 3.95 16.65 11.51
N GLY A 463 4.44 16.01 10.45
CA GLY A 463 4.07 16.34 9.07
C GLY A 463 2.60 16.01 8.79
N LEU A 464 2.18 14.81 9.17
CA LEU A 464 0.80 14.32 9.05
C LEU A 464 -0.22 15.20 9.78
N ALA A 465 0.05 15.51 11.06
CA ALA A 465 -0.83 16.34 11.87
C ALA A 465 -1.02 17.74 11.25
N ARG A 466 0.07 18.33 10.73
CA ARG A 466 0.06 19.59 9.98
C ARG A 466 -0.69 19.51 8.65
N GLN A 467 -0.64 18.38 7.94
CA GLN A 467 -1.33 18.21 6.64
C GLN A 467 -2.86 18.03 6.76
N GLN A 468 -3.36 17.36 7.82
CA GLN A 468 -4.78 16.97 7.91
C GLN A 468 -5.57 17.63 9.06
N ASN A 469 -4.95 18.61 9.74
CA ASN A 469 -5.62 19.48 10.71
C ASN A 469 -6.31 18.68 11.84
N VAL A 470 -5.67 17.58 12.25
CA VAL A 470 -6.04 16.75 13.41
C VAL A 470 -5.33 17.36 14.61
N GLU A 471 -6.10 17.93 15.53
CA GLU A 471 -5.55 18.44 16.79
C GLU A 471 -5.02 17.27 17.62
N LEU A 472 -3.69 17.17 17.73
CA LEU A 472 -3.06 16.26 18.67
C LEU A 472 -3.37 16.74 20.09
N PRO A 473 -3.72 15.83 21.04
CA PRO A 473 -3.85 16.22 22.44
C PRO A 473 -2.50 16.74 22.97
N ALA A 474 -2.47 17.88 23.67
CA ALA A 474 -1.24 18.61 24.01
C ALA A 474 -0.15 17.79 24.76
N GLY A 475 -0.53 16.71 25.44
CA GLY A 475 0.43 15.80 26.07
C GLY A 475 1.08 14.79 25.09
N ILE A 476 0.49 14.57 23.92
CA ILE A 476 1.12 13.91 22.77
C ILE A 476 2.16 14.84 22.15
N ASP A 477 1.85 16.13 21.96
CA ASP A 477 2.87 17.12 21.54
C ASP A 477 4.04 17.19 22.52
N THR A 478 3.77 17.05 23.82
CA THR A 478 4.80 16.95 24.87
C THR A 478 5.63 15.66 24.75
N VAL A 479 5.04 14.53 24.33
CA VAL A 479 5.78 13.30 23.99
C VAL A 479 6.69 13.53 22.77
N MET A 480 6.18 14.19 21.73
CA MET A 480 6.96 14.51 20.53
C MET A 480 8.12 15.46 20.85
N GLU A 481 7.90 16.51 21.64
CA GLU A 481 8.96 17.43 22.08
C GLU A 481 10.07 16.68 22.86
N ILE A 482 9.72 15.68 23.66
CA ILE A 482 10.71 14.83 24.35
C ILE A 482 11.53 13.99 23.35
N ILE A 483 10.88 13.38 22.35
CA ILE A 483 11.53 12.55 21.34
C ILE A 483 12.53 13.39 20.54
N ASP A 484 12.09 14.54 20.03
CA ASP A 484 12.93 15.45 19.25
C ASP A 484 14.04 16.05 20.13
N TRP A 485 13.75 16.40 21.39
CA TRP A 485 14.76 16.91 22.32
C TRP A 485 15.87 15.88 22.61
N VAL A 486 15.54 14.59 22.63
CA VAL A 486 16.51 13.50 22.79
C VAL A 486 17.31 13.28 21.51
N ASN A 487 16.64 13.24 20.34
CA ASN A 487 17.27 13.04 19.03
C ASN A 487 18.35 14.12 18.76
N ASP A 488 18.00 15.40 18.92
CA ASP A 488 18.89 16.58 18.85
C ASP A 488 20.22 16.43 19.63
N ARG A 489 20.24 15.60 20.68
CA ARG A 489 21.27 15.61 21.73
C ARG A 489 21.99 14.27 21.90
N ARG A 490 21.64 13.30 21.05
CA ARG A 490 22.19 11.92 20.94
C ARG A 490 23.66 11.79 21.35
N GLU A 491 24.55 12.50 20.66
CA GLU A 491 26.00 12.40 20.86
C GLU A 491 26.42 12.89 22.25
N VAL A 492 25.94 14.08 22.64
CA VAL A 492 26.21 14.69 23.96
C VAL A 492 25.63 13.87 25.11
N VAL A 493 24.56 13.11 24.87
CA VAL A 493 23.88 12.25 25.86
C VAL A 493 24.66 10.95 26.11
N ALA A 494 25.43 10.44 25.14
CA ALA A 494 26.20 9.21 25.30
C ALA A 494 27.26 9.30 26.42
N ASP A 495 27.88 10.47 26.58
CA ASP A 495 28.91 10.77 27.58
C ASP A 495 28.38 10.92 29.02
N TRP A 496 27.07 10.76 29.27
CA TRP A 496 26.50 11.07 30.58
C TRP A 496 26.76 9.98 31.64
N PRO A 497 27.23 10.34 32.86
CA PRO A 497 27.39 9.39 33.95
C PRO A 497 26.11 8.62 34.29
N LEU A 498 26.25 7.33 34.64
CA LEU A 498 25.21 6.39 35.06
C LEU A 498 24.09 6.06 34.06
N ILE A 499 23.70 6.99 33.18
CA ILE A 499 22.58 6.83 32.23
C ILE A 499 22.97 6.98 30.76
N GLY A 500 24.12 7.58 30.44
CA GLY A 500 24.52 7.84 29.05
C GLY A 500 24.66 6.56 28.23
N LYS A 501 25.44 5.58 28.70
CA LYS A 501 25.68 4.32 27.96
C LYS A 501 24.44 3.42 27.80
N PRO A 502 23.50 3.32 28.77
CA PRO A 502 22.20 2.69 28.54
C PRO A 502 21.27 3.51 27.64
N LEU A 503 21.22 4.83 27.82
CA LEU A 503 20.35 5.70 27.02
C LEU A 503 20.86 5.83 25.58
N SER A 504 22.17 5.75 25.33
CA SER A 504 22.77 5.75 23.98
C SER A 504 22.63 4.44 23.22
N LYS A 505 22.25 3.35 23.90
CA LYS A 505 21.78 2.11 23.28
C LYS A 505 20.26 2.08 23.05
N LEU A 506 19.51 2.98 23.69
CA LEU A 506 18.07 3.19 23.47
C LEU A 506 17.81 4.33 22.46
N MET A 507 18.78 5.24 22.33
CA MET A 507 18.88 6.25 21.28
C MET A 507 19.43 5.64 19.99
N PRO A 508 19.22 6.31 18.86
CA PRO A 508 19.45 5.73 17.54
C PRO A 508 20.90 5.46 17.11
N GLY A 509 20.99 4.65 16.04
CA GLY A 509 22.10 4.69 15.08
C GLY A 509 23.38 3.94 15.44
N SER A 510 23.27 2.78 16.09
CA SER A 510 24.40 1.84 16.29
C SER A 510 24.08 0.42 15.79
N ALA A 511 23.17 0.31 14.82
CA ALA A 511 22.65 -0.97 14.34
C ALA A 511 22.40 -0.89 12.83
N GLU A 512 23.50 -0.98 12.07
CA GLU A 512 23.47 -1.49 10.70
C GLU A 512 22.62 -2.77 10.71
N GLY A 513 21.48 -2.73 10.06
CA GLY A 513 20.52 -3.82 10.04
C GLY A 513 20.14 -4.10 8.62
N LEU A 514 20.55 -5.26 8.14
CA LEU A 514 19.99 -5.87 6.94
C LEU A 514 18.48 -5.98 7.16
N VAL A 515 17.73 -5.26 6.35
CA VAL A 515 16.28 -5.43 6.13
C VAL A 515 16.19 -5.87 4.69
N SER A 516 15.42 -6.92 4.41
CA SER A 516 15.53 -7.64 3.15
C SER A 516 15.16 -6.79 1.92
N ASP A 517 15.64 -7.22 0.77
CA ASP A 517 15.46 -6.58 -0.54
C ASP A 517 14.18 -7.09 -1.23
N ASP A 518 13.22 -7.57 -0.44
CA ASP A 518 12.04 -8.32 -0.88
C ASP A 518 10.95 -7.39 -1.44
N PHE A 519 10.71 -6.26 -0.76
CA PHE A 519 9.68 -5.30 -1.15
C PHE A 519 9.90 -4.75 -2.58
N THR A 520 8.82 -4.57 -3.33
CA THR A 520 8.84 -4.08 -4.71
C THR A 520 7.66 -3.15 -4.96
N SER A 521 7.86 -1.84 -4.86
CA SER A 521 6.79 -0.85 -5.06
C SER A 521 6.35 -0.74 -6.53
N PRO A 522 5.17 -0.14 -6.82
CA PRO A 522 4.81 0.29 -8.18
C PRO A 522 5.84 1.26 -8.78
N THR A 523 6.53 2.04 -7.95
CA THR A 523 7.57 2.99 -8.36
C THR A 523 8.86 2.30 -8.82
N ASP A 524 9.18 1.09 -8.36
CA ASP A 524 10.35 0.33 -8.86
C ASP A 524 10.12 -0.21 -10.27
N LEU A 525 8.87 -0.52 -10.60
CA LEU A 525 8.45 -0.94 -11.94
C LEU A 525 8.41 0.25 -12.91
N ALA A 526 8.28 1.49 -12.40
CA ALA A 526 8.18 2.70 -13.20
C ALA A 526 9.50 3.13 -13.87
N PHE A 527 10.64 2.59 -13.45
CA PHE A 527 11.97 2.92 -13.98
C PHE A 527 12.66 1.68 -14.56
N PRO A 528 12.13 1.09 -15.65
CA PRO A 528 12.81 0.03 -16.37
C PRO A 528 14.13 0.54 -16.99
N GLY A 529 14.96 -0.38 -17.49
CA GLY A 529 16.20 -0.05 -18.19
C GLY A 529 16.00 0.87 -19.41
N LYS A 530 17.06 1.58 -19.83
CA LYS A 530 17.01 2.64 -20.84
C LYS A 530 16.35 2.24 -22.17
N ASP A 531 16.41 0.97 -22.52
CA ASP A 531 15.97 0.44 -23.82
C ASP A 531 14.48 0.06 -23.84
N LYS A 532 13.72 0.41 -22.78
CA LYS A 532 12.31 0.03 -22.61
C LYS A 532 11.38 1.21 -22.87
N ILE A 533 10.25 0.91 -23.52
CA ILE A 533 9.19 1.90 -23.76
C ILE A 533 8.50 2.24 -22.43
N ILE A 534 8.34 3.55 -22.23
CA ILE A 534 7.54 4.18 -21.18
C ILE A 534 6.56 5.11 -21.89
N ILE A 535 5.26 4.96 -21.62
CA ILE A 535 4.21 5.86 -22.14
C ILE A 535 3.46 6.41 -20.94
N ASP A 536 3.54 7.72 -20.72
CA ASP A 536 2.83 8.42 -19.64
C ASP A 536 1.55 9.10 -20.16
N TRP A 537 0.51 9.12 -19.33
CA TRP A 537 -0.64 10.01 -19.49
C TRP A 537 -1.05 10.60 -18.13
N PRO A 538 -1.38 11.90 -18.03
CA PRO A 538 -1.14 12.93 -19.05
C PRO A 538 0.37 13.07 -19.36
N LYS A 539 0.67 13.53 -20.58
CA LYS A 539 2.03 13.74 -21.10
C LYS A 539 2.74 14.93 -20.40
#